data_AF-A0A5B8W0X9-F1
#
_entry.id   AF-A0A5B8W0X9-F1
#
_cell.length_a   1.000
_cell.length_b   1.000
_cell.length_c   1.000
_cell.angle_alpha   90.00
_cell.angle_beta   90.00
_cell.angle_gamma   90.00
#
_symmetry.space_group_name_H-M   'P 1'
#
loop_
_entity.id
_entity.type
_entity.pdbx_description
1 polymer ?
#
loop_
_entity_poly.entity_id
_entity_poly.type
_entity_poly.pdbx_seq_one_letter_code
_entity_poly.pdbx_strand_id
1 'polypeptide(L)'
;MKEVTIKYKNSKTLDALKDLGKYLGFSVSEQRLAIKGKQEFYINGVTVIPGDETIDVSELHEVFTGKGMDAAELRKSGWQRKK
;
A
#
# COMPACT_ATOMS: atom_id res chain seq x y z
N MET A 1 1.42 -26.42 -8.10
CA MET A 1 2.89 -26.34 -7.93
C MET A 1 3.16 -26.26 -6.43
N LYS A 2 4.16 -26.95 -5.87
CA LYS A 2 4.41 -26.91 -4.41
C LYS A 2 5.26 -25.69 -4.10
N GLU A 3 4.78 -24.81 -3.22
CA GLU A 3 5.47 -23.59 -2.82
C GLU A 3 5.94 -23.72 -1.37
N VAL A 4 7.15 -23.25 -1.08
CA VAL A 4 7.75 -23.27 0.26
C VAL A 4 8.35 -21.90 0.54
N THR A 5 8.02 -21.33 1.70
CA THR A 5 8.61 -20.07 2.16
C THR A 5 9.84 -20.36 3.01
N ILE A 6 11.00 -19.85 2.60
CA ILE A 6 12.27 -20.01 3.31
C ILE A 6 12.66 -18.66 3.91
N LYS A 7 12.79 -18.58 5.24
CA LYS A 7 13.34 -17.41 5.92
C LYS A 7 14.87 -17.52 5.96
N TYR A 8 15.55 -16.46 5.55
CA TYR A 8 17.02 -16.39 5.53
C TYR A 8 17.48 -15.07 6.17
N LYS A 9 18.67 -15.07 6.77
CA LYS A 9 19.23 -13.88 7.44
C LYS A 9 20.18 -13.07 6.56
N ASN A 10 20.79 -13.69 5.54
CA ASN A 10 21.87 -13.11 4.75
C ASN A 10 21.46 -12.99 3.28
N SER A 11 21.72 -11.85 2.65
CA SER A 11 21.47 -11.63 1.22
C SER A 11 22.22 -12.61 0.33
N LYS A 12 23.45 -13.00 0.70
CA LYS A 12 24.24 -13.99 -0.05
C LYS A 12 23.55 -15.35 -0.15
N THR A 13 22.72 -15.70 0.82
CA THR A 13 21.95 -16.95 0.82
C THR A 13 20.86 -16.92 -0.25
N LEU A 14 20.26 -15.76 -0.52
CA LEU A 14 19.27 -15.60 -1.59
C LEU A 14 19.91 -15.81 -2.97
N ASP A 15 21.11 -15.27 -3.18
CA ASP A 15 21.82 -15.42 -4.45
C ASP A 15 22.16 -16.90 -4.72
N ALA A 16 22.65 -17.61 -3.70
CA ALA A 16 22.90 -19.05 -3.80
C ALA A 16 21.62 -19.85 -4.10
N LEU A 17 20.48 -19.50 -3.48
CA LEU A 17 19.18 -20.12 -3.76
C LEU A 17 18.71 -19.87 -5.19
N LYS A 18 18.90 -18.66 -5.72
CA LYS A 18 18.59 -18.31 -7.11
C LYS A 18 19.46 -19.10 -8.08
N ASP A 19 20.75 -19.28 -7.78
CA ASP A 19 21.65 -20.07 -8.60
C ASP A 19 21.32 -21.57 -8.58
N LEU A 20 20.98 -22.13 -7.41
CA LEU A 20 20.50 -23.51 -7.30
C LEU A 20 19.18 -23.73 -8.06
N GLY A 21 18.30 -22.73 -8.10
CA GLY A 21 17.05 -22.76 -8.85
C GLY A 21 17.24 -23.04 -10.35
N LYS A 22 18.34 -22.55 -10.94
CA LYS A 22 18.68 -22.79 -12.35
C LYS A 22 18.86 -24.27 -12.68
N TYR A 23 19.39 -25.05 -11.73
CA TYR A 23 19.68 -26.48 -11.91
C TYR A 23 18.52 -27.38 -11.45
N LEU A 24 17.76 -26.93 -10.44
CA LEU A 24 16.73 -27.73 -9.78
C LEU A 24 15.30 -27.44 -10.28
N GLY A 25 15.14 -26.46 -11.18
CA GLY A 25 13.85 -26.19 -11.82
C GLY A 25 12.84 -25.47 -10.93
N PHE A 26 13.30 -24.71 -9.93
CA PHE A 26 12.44 -23.83 -9.13
C PHE A 26 12.84 -22.37 -9.34
N SER A 27 11.86 -21.47 -9.27
CA SER A 27 12.08 -20.02 -9.29
C SER A 27 11.81 -19.44 -7.90
N VAL A 28 12.61 -18.44 -7.53
CA VAL A 28 12.40 -17.69 -6.30
C VAL A 28 11.54 -16.47 -6.64
N SER A 29 10.28 -16.47 -6.18
CA SER A 29 9.43 -15.28 -6.26
C SER A 29 9.75 -14.37 -5.09
N GLU A 30 10.24 -13.17 -5.39
CA GLU A 30 10.28 -12.10 -4.39
C GLU A 30 8.86 -11.58 -4.23
N GLN A 31 8.22 -11.84 -3.09
CA GLN A 31 7.17 -10.96 -2.61
C GLN A 31 7.85 -9.63 -2.29
N ARG A 32 8.05 -8.80 -3.32
CA ARG A 32 8.26 -7.38 -3.10
C ARG A 32 6.99 -6.92 -2.42
N LEU A 33 7.04 -6.80 -1.09
CA LEU A 33 6.17 -5.87 -0.39
C LEU A 33 6.31 -4.59 -1.20
N ALA A 34 5.23 -4.18 -1.86
CA ALA A 34 5.22 -3.00 -2.68
C ALA A 34 5.41 -1.81 -1.76
N ILE A 35 6.66 -1.56 -1.35
CA ILE A 35 7.12 -0.23 -1.05
C ILE A 35 7.19 0.43 -2.43
N LYS A 36 6.01 0.70 -3.01
CA LYS A 36 5.84 1.71 -4.06
C LYS A 36 6.64 2.89 -3.51
N GLY A 37 7.67 3.30 -4.22
CA GLY A 37 8.37 4.54 -3.92
C GLY A 37 7.33 5.64 -3.96
N LYS A 38 6.75 5.95 -2.80
CA LYS A 38 5.76 6.99 -2.63
C LYS A 38 6.58 8.26 -2.70
N GLN A 39 6.61 8.88 -3.88
CA GLN A 39 7.05 10.27 -3.99
C GLN A 39 6.23 11.05 -2.98
N GLU A 40 6.88 11.51 -1.92
CA GLU A 40 6.32 12.47 -1.00
C GLU A 40 6.03 13.73 -1.83
N PHE A 41 4.75 14.04 -2.01
CA PHE A 41 4.34 15.24 -2.72
C PHE A 41 3.85 16.26 -1.70
N TYR A 42 4.29 17.50 -1.87
CA TYR A 42 3.97 18.59 -0.96
C TYR A 42 2.83 19.40 -1.55
N ILE A 43 1.74 19.55 -0.80
CA ILE A 43 0.68 20.51 -1.12
C ILE A 43 0.74 21.61 -0.06
N ASN A 44 1.09 22.83 -0.46
CA ASN A 44 1.18 24.01 0.44
C ASN A 44 2.05 23.79 1.69
N GLY A 45 3.17 23.06 1.55
CA GLY A 45 4.07 22.76 2.67
C GLY A 45 3.62 21.59 3.55
N VAL A 46 2.49 20.95 3.25
CA VAL A 46 2.04 19.73 3.91
C VAL A 46 2.49 18.52 3.09
N THR A 47 3.24 17.62 3.72
CA THR A 47 3.65 16.35 3.12
C THR A 47 2.41 15.46 2.96
N VAL A 48 2.11 15.10 1.71
CA VAL A 48 1.04 14.16 1.40
C VAL A 48 1.67 12.83 1.01
N ILE A 49 1.33 11.81 1.77
CA ILE A 49 1.75 10.44 1.51
C ILE A 49 0.59 9.77 0.76
N PRO A 50 0.81 9.24 -0.46
CA PRO A 50 -0.20 8.48 -1.17
C PRO A 50 -0.77 7.38 -0.28
N GLY A 51 -2.08 7.19 -0.24
CA GLY A 51 -2.70 6.02 0.40
C GLY A 51 -2.24 4.72 -0.26
N ASP A 52 -2.25 3.62 0.48
CA ASP A 52 -2.19 2.30 -0.15
C ASP A 52 -3.59 1.96 -0.66
N GLU A 53 -3.73 1.77 -1.98
CA GLU A 53 -4.99 1.50 -2.67
C GLU A 53 -5.59 0.13 -2.29
N THR A 54 -4.79 -0.74 -1.67
CA THR A 54 -5.23 -2.08 -1.22
C THR A 54 -5.85 -2.06 0.18
N ILE A 55 -5.76 -0.94 0.91
CA ILE A 55 -6.39 -0.81 2.22
C ILE A 55 -7.88 -0.59 2.02
N ASP A 56 -8.68 -1.48 2.60
CA ASP A 56 -10.13 -1.31 2.69
C ASP A 56 -10.46 -0.19 3.68
N VAL A 57 -11.00 0.91 3.17
CA VAL A 57 -11.40 2.09 3.94
C VAL A 57 -12.92 2.19 4.09
N SER A 58 -13.66 1.11 3.78
CA SER A 58 -15.12 1.08 3.85
C SER A 58 -15.65 1.39 5.25
N GLU A 59 -14.98 0.92 6.31
CA GLU A 59 -15.34 1.22 7.69
C GLU A 59 -15.11 2.69 8.07
N LEU A 60 -14.08 3.32 7.49
CA LEU A 60 -13.82 4.75 7.69
C LEU A 60 -14.91 5.61 7.03
N HIS A 61 -15.58 5.09 5.99
CA HIS A 61 -16.69 5.78 5.37
C HIS A 61 -17.75 6.11 6.43
N GLU A 62 -18.23 5.12 7.19
CA GLU A 62 -19.25 5.35 8.23
C GLU A 62 -18.81 6.35 9.31
N VAL A 63 -17.52 6.35 9.67
CA VAL A 63 -16.96 7.28 10.66
C VAL A 63 -16.97 8.72 10.13
N PHE A 64 -16.61 8.93 8.86
CA PHE A 64 -16.52 10.26 8.27
C PHE A 64 -17.84 10.75 7.67
N THR A 65 -18.73 9.84 7.28
CA THR A 65 -19.99 10.12 6.60
C THR A 65 -21.20 9.69 7.41
N GLY A 66 -21.10 9.51 8.74
CA GLY A 66 -22.16 9.03 9.65
C GLY A 66 -23.54 9.73 9.62
N LYS A 67 -23.76 10.63 8.66
CA LYS A 67 -25.04 11.20 8.21
C LYS A 67 -25.51 10.71 6.83
N GLY A 68 -24.89 9.69 6.23
CA GLY A 68 -25.16 9.24 4.85
C GLY A 68 -24.84 10.28 3.78
N MET A 69 -23.89 11.19 4.05
CA MET A 69 -23.53 12.29 3.15
C MET A 69 -22.17 12.03 2.52
N ASP A 70 -22.06 12.22 1.21
CA ASP A 70 -20.78 12.11 0.52
C ASP A 70 -19.82 13.24 0.94
N ALA A 71 -18.52 13.00 0.84
CA ALA A 71 -17.48 14.00 1.13
C ALA A 71 -17.65 15.28 0.27
N ALA A 72 -18.21 15.17 -0.93
CA ALA A 72 -18.56 16.35 -1.74
C ALA A 72 -19.69 17.18 -1.12
N GLU A 73 -20.70 16.53 -0.53
CA GLU A 73 -21.84 17.17 0.12
C GLU A 73 -21.45 17.81 1.46
N LEU A 74 -20.57 17.17 2.22
CA LEU A 74 -19.99 17.74 3.45
C LEU A 74 -19.22 19.03 3.16
N ARG A 75 -18.43 19.07 2.08
CA ARG A 75 -17.73 20.30 1.68
C ARG A 75 -18.71 21.40 1.29
N LYS A 76 -19.78 21.06 0.54
CA LYS A 76 -20.80 22.03 0.12
C LYS A 76 -21.61 22.58 1.29
N SER A 77 -21.94 21.75 2.27
CA SER A 77 -22.80 22.11 3.41
C SER A 77 -22.01 22.72 4.58
N GLY A 78 -20.81 22.17 4.87
CA GLY A 78 -19.99 22.57 6.01
C GLY A 78 -19.11 23.79 5.77
N TRP A 79 -18.72 24.08 4.52
CA TRP A 79 -17.87 25.25 4.19
C TRP A 79 -18.63 26.44 3.62
N GLN A 80 -19.95 26.50 3.79
CA GLN A 80 -20.67 27.75 3.51
C GLN A 80 -20.30 28.77 4.57
N ARG A 81 -19.66 29.88 4.15
CA ARG A 81 -19.59 31.06 5.00
C ARG A 81 -21.02 31.52 5.25
N LYS A 82 -21.42 31.61 6.53
CA LYS A 82 -22.62 32.35 6.89
C LYS A 82 -22.46 33.77 6.33
N LYS A 83 -23.41 34.21 5.51
CA LYS A 83 -23.51 35.60 5.08
C LYS A 83 -23.71 36.51 6.29
#